data_AF-A0A1Y4BHM0-F1
#
_entry.id   AF-A0A1Y4BHM0-F1
#
_cell.length_a   1.000
_cell.length_b   1.000
_cell.length_c   1.000
_cell.angle_alpha   90.00
_cell.angle_beta   90.00
_cell.angle_gamma   90.00
#
_symmetry.space_group_name_H-M   'P 1'
#
loop_
_entity.id
_entity.type
_entity.pdbx_description
1 polymer ?
#
loop_
_entity_poly.entity_id
_entity_poly.type
_entity_poly.pdbx_seq_one_letter_code
_entity_poly.pdbx_strand_id
1 'polypeptide(L)'
;MQIGGLGTSNTAKLGGASNIQTSAKKTVKNAITDGFVKQIQTLAHEDAEKGIYMDKEFIQLQRARMERYVSPDRASPMAKVNSIMKTLDQEQERIKVYLEHLFGDYSAEIKGDSTFRTAEVYSPEGELIASYSSFYGQWTIHQTKAEFNFITETDMIFLQAFREARAEMNAAVDTRA
;
A
#
# COMPACT_ATOMS: atom_id res chain seq x y z
N MET A 1 -32.39 -28.35 31.49
CA MET A 1 -31.77 -28.12 30.17
C MET A 1 -31.11 -26.74 30.19
N GLN A 2 -29.88 -26.69 29.68
CA GLN A 2 -28.88 -25.67 29.96
C GLN A 2 -29.08 -24.41 29.07
N ILE A 3 -29.12 -23.27 29.77
CA ILE A 3 -28.77 -21.89 29.44
C ILE A 3 -27.79 -21.65 28.27
N GLY A 4 -28.18 -20.74 27.36
CA GLY A 4 -27.45 -19.49 27.04
C GLY A 4 -26.26 -19.53 26.05
N GLY A 5 -26.31 -18.66 25.04
CA GLY A 5 -25.10 -18.25 24.29
C GLY A 5 -25.35 -17.69 22.88
N LEU A 6 -25.83 -16.45 22.79
CA LEU A 6 -25.74 -15.63 21.57
C LEU A 6 -24.28 -15.34 21.21
N GLY A 7 -23.93 -15.58 19.94
CA GLY A 7 -23.04 -14.74 19.12
C GLY A 7 -21.56 -14.60 19.49
N THR A 8 -20.68 -15.12 18.63
CA THR A 8 -19.45 -14.44 18.21
C THR A 8 -19.14 -14.75 16.74
N SER A 9 -19.68 -13.92 15.85
CA SER A 9 -19.15 -13.74 14.50
C SER A 9 -17.79 -13.02 14.56
N ASN A 10 -16.86 -13.42 13.69
CA ASN A 10 -15.61 -12.74 13.34
C ASN A 10 -14.55 -12.59 14.44
N THR A 11 -13.84 -13.67 14.74
CA THR A 11 -12.39 -13.56 15.03
C THR A 11 -11.63 -13.51 13.71
N ALA A 12 -11.70 -12.35 13.04
CA ALA A 12 -10.62 -11.95 12.16
C ALA A 12 -9.33 -12.04 12.98
N LYS A 13 -8.47 -12.98 12.57
CA LYS A 13 -7.23 -13.41 13.23
C LYS A 13 -6.47 -12.21 13.79
N LEU A 14 -6.40 -12.07 15.12
CA LEU A 14 -5.52 -11.12 15.82
C LEU A 14 -4.04 -11.28 15.41
N GLY A 15 -3.67 -12.47 14.90
CA GLY A 15 -2.34 -12.74 14.33
C GLY A 15 -2.07 -12.16 12.94
N GLY A 16 -3.10 -11.89 12.12
CA GLY A 16 -2.93 -11.33 10.77
C GLY A 16 -2.42 -9.89 10.79
N ALA A 17 -3.05 -9.04 11.61
CA ALA A 17 -2.66 -7.63 11.74
C ALA A 17 -1.22 -7.43 12.27
N SER A 18 -0.78 -8.28 13.20
CA SER A 18 0.60 -8.25 13.73
C SER A 18 1.64 -8.63 12.67
N ASN A 19 1.32 -9.62 11.84
CA ASN A 19 2.20 -10.07 10.75
C ASN A 19 2.33 -9.00 9.66
N ILE A 20 1.21 -8.39 9.23
CA ILE A 20 1.19 -7.28 8.26
C ILE A 20 2.03 -6.10 8.76
N GLN A 21 1.90 -5.75 10.04
CA GLN A 21 2.66 -4.62 10.60
C GLN A 21 4.17 -4.91 10.63
N THR A 22 4.56 -6.16 10.91
CA THR A 22 5.96 -6.59 10.98
C THR A 22 6.59 -6.66 9.59
N SER A 23 5.89 -7.25 8.61
CA SER A 23 6.34 -7.30 7.23
C SER A 23 6.47 -5.89 6.64
N ALA A 24 5.46 -5.03 6.85
CA ALA A 24 5.48 -3.65 6.38
C ALA A 24 6.70 -2.89 6.91
N LYS A 25 7.01 -3.00 8.21
CA LYS A 25 8.20 -2.38 8.80
C LYS A 25 9.49 -2.88 8.16
N LYS A 26 9.60 -4.19 7.91
CA LYS A 26 10.78 -4.78 7.26
C LYS A 26 10.94 -4.30 5.82
N THR A 27 9.87 -4.26 5.05
CA THR A 27 9.85 -3.76 3.67
C THR A 27 10.30 -2.30 3.60
N VAL A 28 9.74 -1.44 4.46
CA VAL A 28 10.11 -0.02 4.52
C VAL A 28 11.58 0.16 4.86
N LYS A 29 12.06 -0.53 5.92
CA LYS A 29 13.47 -0.49 6.33
C LYS A 29 14.43 -0.87 5.19
N ASN A 30 14.07 -1.86 4.38
CA ASN A 30 14.89 -2.29 3.26
C ASN A 30 14.85 -1.30 2.09
N ALA A 31 13.73 -0.59 1.91
CA ALA A 31 13.54 0.38 0.83
C ALA A 31 14.23 1.71 1.11
N ILE A 32 14.26 2.16 2.37
CA ILE A 32 14.88 3.43 2.81
C ILE A 32 16.34 3.16 3.20
N THR A 33 17.22 3.19 2.21
CA THR A 33 18.67 3.01 2.41
C THR A 33 19.36 4.37 2.64
N ASP A 34 20.53 4.39 3.26
CA ASP A 34 21.31 5.63 3.47
C ASP A 34 21.54 6.42 2.18
N GLY A 35 21.80 5.73 1.08
CA GLY A 35 21.94 6.37 -0.23
C GLY A 35 20.65 7.05 -0.71
N PHE A 36 19.50 6.45 -0.43
CA PHE A 36 18.19 7.02 -0.77
C PHE A 36 17.85 8.21 0.15
N VAL A 37 18.17 8.11 1.44
CA VAL A 37 18.04 9.24 2.39
C VAL A 37 18.84 10.44 1.90
N LYS A 38 20.08 10.24 1.44
CA LYS A 38 20.91 11.32 0.87
C LYS A 38 20.26 11.96 -0.37
N GLN A 39 19.66 11.17 -1.26
CA GLN A 39 18.94 11.71 -2.42
C GLN A 39 17.76 12.60 -2.00
N ILE A 40 16.99 12.17 -0.99
CA ILE A 40 15.88 12.97 -0.43
C ILE A 40 16.41 14.28 0.16
N GLN A 41 17.50 14.21 0.95
CA GLN A 41 18.11 15.38 1.58
C GLN A 41 18.63 16.39 0.54
N THR A 42 19.27 15.91 -0.54
CA THR A 42 19.72 16.77 -1.65
C THR A 42 18.54 17.50 -2.28
N LEU A 43 17.48 16.79 -2.66
CA LEU A 43 16.29 17.41 -3.26
C LEU A 43 15.63 18.40 -2.29
N ALA A 44 15.55 18.07 -1.00
CA ALA A 44 14.99 18.96 0.01
C ALA A 44 15.79 20.27 0.14
N HIS A 45 17.12 20.21 0.01
CA HIS A 45 17.98 21.39 0.03
C HIS A 45 17.79 22.25 -1.23
N GLU A 46 17.79 21.63 -2.42
CA GLU A 46 17.54 22.32 -3.69
C GLU A 46 16.16 22.99 -3.71
N ASP A 47 15.15 22.30 -3.18
CA ASP A 47 13.79 22.80 -3.05
C ASP A 47 13.70 23.98 -2.06
N ALA A 48 14.46 23.92 -0.96
CA ALA A 48 14.57 25.02 -0.01
C ALA A 48 15.21 26.29 -0.62
N GLU A 49 16.22 26.11 -1.48
CA GLU A 49 16.85 27.21 -2.24
C GLU A 49 15.86 27.86 -3.21
N LYS A 50 15.03 27.05 -3.87
CA LYS A 50 13.96 27.51 -4.78
C LYS A 50 12.77 28.10 -4.01
N GLY A 51 12.63 27.83 -2.72
CA GLY A 51 11.47 28.18 -1.92
C GLY A 51 10.21 27.38 -2.27
N ILE A 52 10.37 26.19 -2.84
CA ILE A 52 9.28 25.28 -3.23
C ILE A 52 9.29 24.10 -2.27
N TYR A 53 8.16 23.74 -1.68
CA TYR A 53 8.08 22.57 -0.80
C TYR A 53 7.67 21.33 -1.60
N MET A 54 8.50 20.28 -1.58
CA MET A 54 8.26 18.99 -2.26
C MET A 54 7.98 19.14 -3.75
N ASP A 55 8.96 19.62 -4.52
CA ASP A 55 8.83 19.74 -5.97
C ASP A 55 8.66 18.36 -6.63
N LYS A 56 8.26 18.37 -7.91
CA LYS A 56 7.96 17.19 -8.72
C LYS A 56 9.07 16.14 -8.72
N GLU A 57 10.33 16.53 -8.57
CA GLU A 57 11.47 15.61 -8.58
C GLU A 57 11.47 14.71 -7.34
N PHE A 58 11.18 15.27 -6.16
CA PHE A 58 11.00 14.47 -4.95
C PHE A 58 9.81 13.53 -5.05
N ILE A 59 8.66 14.03 -5.54
CA ILE A 59 7.45 13.22 -5.70
C ILE A 59 7.71 12.04 -6.66
N GLN A 60 8.42 12.28 -7.77
CA GLN A 60 8.77 11.23 -8.73
C GLN A 60 9.77 10.23 -8.14
N LEU A 61 10.79 10.71 -7.43
CA LEU A 61 11.77 9.86 -6.75
C LEU A 61 11.10 8.95 -5.71
N GLN A 62 10.24 9.50 -4.85
CA GLN A 62 9.49 8.77 -3.84
C GLN A 62 8.60 7.71 -4.49
N ARG A 63 7.81 8.09 -5.50
CA ARG A 63 6.91 7.18 -6.21
C ARG A 63 7.66 6.03 -6.87
N ALA A 64 8.72 6.31 -7.61
CA ALA A 64 9.52 5.28 -8.29
C ALA A 64 10.18 4.32 -7.30
N ARG A 65 10.64 4.82 -6.15
CA ARG A 65 11.19 3.97 -5.09
C ARG A 65 10.11 3.09 -4.47
N MET A 66 8.94 3.65 -4.17
CA MET A 66 7.81 2.90 -3.61
C MET A 66 7.36 1.78 -4.55
N GLU A 67 7.11 2.11 -5.83
CA GLU A 67 6.69 1.15 -6.86
C GLU A 67 7.68 -0.01 -7.01
N ARG A 68 8.98 0.25 -6.88
CA ARG A 68 10.03 -0.75 -7.10
C ARG A 68 10.33 -1.63 -5.89
N TYR A 69 10.26 -1.09 -4.67
CA TYR A 69 10.78 -1.76 -3.48
C TYR A 69 9.75 -2.00 -2.38
N VAL A 70 8.55 -1.41 -2.49
CA VAL A 70 7.55 -1.42 -1.41
C VAL A 70 6.21 -1.97 -1.89
N SER A 71 5.74 -1.55 -3.06
CA SER A 71 4.45 -1.94 -3.59
C SER A 71 4.40 -3.43 -3.94
N PRO A 72 3.33 -4.16 -3.56
CA PRO A 72 3.13 -5.54 -3.99
C PRO A 72 2.78 -5.63 -5.48
N ASP A 73 3.01 -6.80 -6.08
CA ASP A 73 2.45 -7.11 -7.40
C ASP A 73 0.94 -7.31 -7.27
N ARG A 74 0.19 -6.44 -7.94
CA ARG A 74 -1.28 -6.52 -8.00
C ARG A 74 -1.76 -7.07 -9.33
N ALA A 75 -0.98 -6.90 -10.40
CA ALA A 75 -1.41 -7.19 -11.77
C ALA A 75 -1.62 -8.69 -11.99
N SER A 76 -0.68 -9.52 -11.56
CA SER A 76 -0.75 -10.97 -11.74
C SER A 76 -1.95 -11.62 -11.02
N PRO A 77 -2.17 -11.38 -9.71
CA PRO A 77 -3.34 -11.97 -9.04
C PRO A 77 -4.66 -11.40 -9.57
N MET A 78 -4.75 -10.09 -9.88
CA MET A 78 -5.95 -9.50 -10.50
C MET A 78 -6.28 -10.14 -11.86
N ALA A 79 -5.28 -10.36 -12.71
CA ALA A 79 -5.47 -11.03 -14.00
C ALA A 79 -5.98 -12.47 -13.83
N LYS A 80 -5.44 -13.21 -12.86
CA LYS A 80 -5.90 -14.57 -12.55
C LYS A 80 -7.34 -14.58 -12.04
N VAL A 81 -7.70 -13.66 -11.14
CA VAL A 81 -9.06 -13.51 -10.64
C VAL A 81 -10.03 -13.14 -11.77
N ASN A 82 -9.67 -12.21 -12.66
CA ASN A 82 -10.48 -11.90 -13.85
C ASN A 82 -10.71 -13.13 -14.73
N SER A 83 -9.70 -13.97 -14.94
CA SER A 83 -9.85 -15.22 -15.69
C SER A 83 -10.82 -16.19 -15.03
N ILE A 84 -10.79 -16.30 -13.71
CA ILE A 84 -11.67 -17.20 -12.94
C ILE A 84 -13.11 -16.64 -12.91
N MET A 85 -13.28 -15.34 -12.74
CA MET A 85 -14.61 -14.72 -12.81
C MET A 85 -15.28 -14.98 -14.16
N LYS A 86 -14.55 -14.92 -15.27
CA LYS A 86 -15.10 -15.25 -16.60
C LYS A 86 -15.60 -16.69 -16.72
N THR A 87 -14.95 -17.65 -16.06
CA THR A 87 -15.42 -19.05 -16.08
C THR A 87 -16.63 -19.23 -15.16
N LEU A 88 -16.69 -18.48 -14.06
CA LEU A 88 -17.81 -18.50 -13.11
C LEU A 88 -19.05 -17.75 -13.63
N ASP A 89 -18.96 -16.91 -14.67
CA ASP A 89 -20.12 -16.27 -15.30
C ASP A 89 -21.10 -17.28 -15.92
N GLN A 90 -20.64 -18.52 -16.13
CA GLN A 90 -21.47 -19.61 -16.65
C GLN A 90 -22.30 -20.31 -15.55
N GLU A 91 -22.00 -20.06 -14.27
CA GLU A 91 -22.70 -20.64 -13.12
C GLU A 91 -23.78 -19.67 -12.60
N GLN A 92 -25.04 -20.11 -12.53
CA GLN A 92 -26.19 -19.26 -12.17
C GLN A 92 -26.43 -19.14 -10.65
N GLU A 93 -25.68 -19.86 -9.81
CA GLU A 93 -25.91 -19.91 -8.37
C GLU A 93 -25.10 -18.86 -7.59
N ARG A 94 -25.46 -18.66 -6.31
CA ARG A 94 -24.64 -17.84 -5.41
C ARG A 94 -23.27 -18.49 -5.24
N ILE A 95 -22.24 -17.80 -5.70
CA ILE A 95 -20.86 -18.25 -5.60
C ILE A 95 -20.16 -17.63 -4.38
N LYS A 96 -19.38 -18.47 -3.71
CA LYS A 96 -18.38 -18.04 -2.74
C LYS A 96 -17.13 -18.88 -2.94
N VAL A 97 -16.15 -18.32 -3.63
CA VAL A 97 -14.92 -19.02 -4.02
C VAL A 97 -13.76 -18.40 -3.26
N TYR A 98 -13.01 -19.25 -2.57
CA TYR A 98 -11.73 -18.89 -1.96
C TYR A 98 -10.61 -19.47 -2.80
N LEU A 99 -9.67 -18.63 -3.18
CA LEU A 99 -8.51 -18.99 -3.95
C LEU A 99 -7.28 -18.80 -3.07
N GLU A 100 -6.63 -19.90 -2.71
CA GLU A 100 -5.36 -19.89 -2.00
C GLU A 100 -4.21 -20.09 -2.99
N HIS A 101 -3.01 -19.65 -2.62
CA HIS A 101 -1.78 -19.86 -3.40
C HIS A 101 -1.88 -19.33 -4.85
N LEU A 102 -2.53 -18.19 -5.04
CA LEU A 102 -2.35 -17.40 -6.26
C LEU A 102 -0.88 -16.95 -6.37
N PHE A 103 -0.41 -16.66 -7.59
CA PHE A 103 0.95 -16.22 -7.90
C PHE A 103 1.70 -15.58 -6.72
N GLY A 104 2.67 -16.30 -6.13
CA GLY A 104 3.46 -15.80 -5.00
C GLY A 104 2.74 -15.81 -3.65
N ASP A 105 1.88 -16.80 -3.39
CA ASP A 105 1.08 -17.01 -2.16
C ASP A 105 0.02 -15.93 -1.87
N TYR A 106 -0.38 -15.18 -2.89
CA TYR A 106 -1.54 -14.30 -2.79
C TYR A 106 -2.81 -15.12 -2.62
N SER A 107 -3.86 -14.51 -2.09
CA SER A 107 -5.17 -15.15 -2.01
C SER A 107 -6.25 -14.23 -2.53
N ALA A 108 -7.39 -14.80 -2.89
CA ALA A 108 -8.54 -14.02 -3.29
C ALA A 108 -9.84 -14.65 -2.81
N GLU A 109 -10.83 -13.80 -2.60
CA GLU A 109 -12.19 -14.19 -2.31
C GLU A 109 -13.11 -13.60 -3.38
N ILE A 110 -13.91 -14.44 -4.02
CA ILE A 110 -14.93 -14.04 -5.01
C ILE A 110 -16.30 -14.35 -4.41
N LYS A 111 -17.19 -13.37 -4.39
CA LYS A 111 -18.56 -13.51 -3.88
C LYS A 111 -19.54 -12.94 -4.86
N GLY A 112 -20.74 -13.51 -4.88
CA GLY A 112 -21.86 -12.91 -5.59
C GLY A 112 -22.78 -13.93 -6.22
N ASP A 113 -23.45 -13.50 -7.26
CA ASP A 113 -24.32 -14.29 -8.11
C ASP A 113 -24.18 -13.85 -9.57
N SER A 114 -25.17 -14.18 -10.40
CA SER A 114 -25.24 -13.79 -11.81
C SER A 114 -25.50 -12.31 -12.05
N THR A 115 -25.97 -11.56 -11.04
CA THR A 115 -26.33 -10.14 -11.14
C THR A 115 -25.25 -9.24 -10.56
N PHE A 116 -24.67 -9.64 -9.42
CA PHE A 116 -23.66 -8.84 -8.73
C PHE A 116 -22.51 -9.71 -8.26
N ARG A 117 -21.28 -9.25 -8.51
CA ARG A 117 -20.07 -9.97 -8.14
C ARG A 117 -19.00 -9.03 -7.61
N THR A 118 -18.34 -9.46 -6.54
CA THR A 118 -17.16 -8.80 -6.00
C THR A 118 -16.00 -9.77 -5.95
N ALA A 119 -14.80 -9.21 -6.01
CA ALA A 119 -13.60 -9.96 -5.67
C ALA A 119 -12.69 -9.11 -4.80
N GLU A 120 -11.97 -9.76 -3.91
CA GLU A 120 -10.94 -9.16 -3.06
C GLU A 120 -9.66 -9.96 -3.24
N VAL A 121 -8.54 -9.26 -3.39
CA VAL A 121 -7.20 -9.87 -3.50
C VAL A 121 -6.38 -9.44 -2.30
N TYR A 122 -5.73 -10.41 -1.68
CA TYR A 122 -4.94 -10.25 -0.48
C TYR A 122 -3.47 -10.60 -0.75
N SER A 123 -2.56 -9.85 -0.14
CA SER A 123 -1.13 -10.15 -0.12
C SER A 123 -0.86 -11.47 0.61
N PRO A 124 0.36 -12.05 0.50
CA PRO A 124 0.76 -13.24 1.25
C PRO A 124 0.61 -13.10 2.78
N GLU A 125 0.72 -11.88 3.29
CA GLU A 125 0.53 -11.54 4.70
C GLU A 125 -0.95 -11.36 5.09
N GLY A 126 -1.87 -11.43 4.13
CA GLY A 126 -3.30 -11.28 4.32
C GLY A 126 -3.82 -9.85 4.28
N GLU A 127 -3.04 -8.89 3.75
CA GLU A 127 -3.48 -7.51 3.59
C GLU A 127 -4.29 -7.34 2.31
N LEU A 128 -5.45 -6.66 2.36
CA LEU A 128 -6.25 -6.37 1.16
C LEU A 128 -5.50 -5.38 0.25
N ILE A 129 -5.20 -5.78 -0.98
CA ILE A 129 -4.42 -4.98 -1.93
C ILE A 129 -5.20 -4.49 -3.16
N ALA A 130 -6.29 -5.18 -3.51
CA ALA A 130 -7.17 -4.79 -4.60
C ALA A 130 -8.58 -5.36 -4.37
N SER A 131 -9.60 -4.64 -4.81
CA SER A 131 -10.97 -5.15 -4.86
C SER A 131 -11.65 -4.83 -6.18
N TYR A 132 -12.55 -5.70 -6.60
CA TYR A 132 -13.37 -5.57 -7.80
C TYR A 132 -14.84 -5.56 -7.41
N SER A 133 -15.63 -4.78 -8.15
CA SER A 133 -17.09 -4.80 -8.06
C SER A 133 -17.68 -4.70 -9.46
N SER A 134 -18.54 -5.65 -9.83
CA SER A 134 -19.24 -5.64 -11.12
C SER A 134 -20.16 -4.45 -11.29
N PHE A 135 -20.60 -3.81 -10.19
CA PHE A 135 -21.38 -2.59 -10.24
C PHE A 135 -20.59 -1.41 -10.84
N TYR A 136 -19.28 -1.34 -10.59
CA TYR A 136 -18.39 -0.33 -11.16
C TYR A 136 -17.60 -0.84 -12.37
N GLY A 137 -17.55 -2.16 -12.58
CA GLY A 137 -16.82 -2.79 -13.69
C GLY A 137 -15.31 -2.60 -13.65
N GLN A 138 -14.74 -2.16 -12.52
CA GLN A 138 -13.33 -1.82 -12.40
C GLN A 138 -12.73 -2.30 -11.07
N TRP A 139 -11.40 -2.45 -11.08
CA TRP A 139 -10.61 -2.71 -9.90
C TRP A 139 -10.29 -1.42 -9.16
N THR A 140 -10.40 -1.46 -7.84
CA THR A 140 -9.92 -0.45 -6.90
C THR A 140 -8.64 -0.97 -6.25
N ILE A 141 -7.59 -0.17 -6.30
CA ILE A 141 -6.31 -0.47 -5.64
C ILE A 141 -6.34 0.06 -4.21
N HIS A 142 -5.93 -0.76 -3.25
CA HIS A 142 -5.82 -0.36 -1.85
C HIS A 142 -4.36 -0.11 -1.49
N GLN A 143 -4.12 1.02 -0.81
CA GLN A 143 -2.81 1.36 -0.29
C GLN A 143 -2.46 0.40 0.84
N THR A 144 -1.27 -0.20 0.80
CA THR A 144 -0.79 -1.08 1.86
C THR A 144 -0.22 -0.30 3.04
N LYS A 145 -0.12 -0.97 4.18
CA LYS A 145 0.56 -0.43 5.36
C LYS A 145 2.04 -0.13 5.07
N ALA A 146 2.68 -0.94 4.22
CA ALA A 146 4.06 -0.71 3.80
C ALA A 146 4.19 0.57 2.96
N GLU A 147 3.32 0.76 1.96
CA GLU A 147 3.27 1.96 1.12
C GLU A 147 2.99 3.22 1.94
N PHE A 148 1.99 3.17 2.83
CA PHE A 148 1.66 4.29 3.71
C PHE A 148 2.84 4.69 4.62
N ASN A 149 3.46 3.70 5.27
CA ASN A 149 4.59 3.96 6.17
C ASN A 149 5.80 4.50 5.38
N PHE A 150 6.06 3.98 4.18
CA PHE A 150 7.14 4.47 3.32
C PHE A 150 6.97 5.95 2.94
N ILE A 151 5.77 6.34 2.50
CA ILE A 151 5.45 7.75 2.18
C ILE A 151 5.66 8.61 3.43
N THR A 152 5.07 8.21 4.56
CA THR A 152 5.17 8.96 5.82
C THR A 152 6.62 9.17 6.25
N GLU A 153 7.45 8.12 6.20
CA GLU A 153 8.85 8.20 6.64
C GLU A 153 9.70 9.05 5.70
N THR A 154 9.51 8.92 4.39
CA THR A 154 10.24 9.72 3.40
C THR A 154 9.81 11.20 3.41
N ASP A 155 8.54 11.49 3.64
CA ASP A 155 8.03 12.85 3.85
C ASP A 155 8.63 13.51 5.09
N MET A 156 8.78 12.75 6.19
CA MET A 156 9.43 13.25 7.41
C MET A 156 10.92 13.55 7.19
N ILE A 157 11.64 12.68 6.46
CA ILE A 157 13.05 12.91 6.11
C ILE A 157 13.18 14.18 5.25
N PHE A 158 12.32 14.33 4.23
CA PHE A 158 12.31 15.51 3.38
C PHE A 158 12.00 16.78 4.19
N LEU A 159 10.95 16.75 5.00
CA LEU A 159 10.54 17.89 5.82
C LEU A 159 11.64 18.35 6.76
N GLN A 160 12.35 17.40 7.39
CA GLN A 160 13.45 17.72 8.30
C GLN A 160 14.59 18.41 7.54
N ALA A 161 15.05 17.83 6.43
CA ALA A 161 16.13 18.39 5.62
C ALA A 161 15.77 19.76 5.01
N PHE A 162 14.53 19.93 4.56
CA PHE A 162 14.04 21.21 4.04
C PHE A 162 14.07 22.30 5.11
N ARG A 163 13.64 21.98 6.33
CA ARG A 163 13.66 22.92 7.47
C ARG A 163 15.08 23.30 7.87
N GLU A 164 15.99 22.33 7.91
CA GLU A 164 17.41 22.56 8.18
C GLU A 164 18.02 23.50 7.14
N ALA A 165 17.83 23.22 5.85
CA ALA A 165 18.31 24.06 4.76
C ALA A 165 17.79 25.51 4.86
N ARG A 166 16.49 25.69 5.14
CA ARG A 166 15.90 27.02 5.33
C ARG A 166 16.46 27.75 6.55
N ALA A 167 16.71 27.05 7.65
CA ALA A 167 17.28 27.64 8.85
C ALA A 167 18.72 28.12 8.60
N GLU A 168 19.54 27.33 7.91
CA GLU A 168 20.90 27.68 7.52
C GLU A 168 20.94 28.89 6.59
N MET A 169 20.04 28.96 5.60
CA MET A 169 19.93 30.10 4.69
C MET A 169 19.56 31.40 5.44
N ASN A 170 18.61 31.34 6.36
CA ASN A 170 18.22 32.50 7.15
C ASN A 170 19.36 32.99 8.06
N ALA A 171 20.06 32.07 8.73
CA ALA A 171 21.22 32.42 9.55
C ALA A 171 22.38 33.02 8.72
N ALA A 172 22.57 32.56 7.49
CA ALA A 172 23.56 33.12 6.57
C ALA A 172 23.19 34.54 6.07
N VAL A 173 21.90 34.87 6.02
CA VAL A 173 21.44 36.23 5.71
C VAL A 173 21.65 37.15 6.91
N ASP A 174 21.29 36.72 8.12
CA ASP A 174 21.43 37.50 9.35
C ASP A 174 22.89 37.82 9.70
N THR A 175 23.83 36.94 9.34
CA THR A 175 25.27 37.17 9.53
C THR A 175 25.91 38.11 8.51
N ARG A 176 25.19 38.45 7.43
CA ARG A 176 25.66 39.36 6.36
C ARG A 176 25.03 40.76 6.45
N ALA A 177 24.06 40.96 7.33
CA ALA A 177 23.40 42.25 7.59
C ALA A 177 24.11 43.02 8.72
#